data_AF-A0A151E2C0-F1
#
_entry.id   AF-A0A151E2C0-F1
#
_cell.length_a   1.000
_cell.length_b   1.000
_cell.length_c   1.000
_cell.angle_alpha   90.00
_cell.angle_beta   90.00
_cell.angle_gamma   90.00
#
_symmetry.space_group_name_H-M   'P 1'
#
loop_
_entity.id
_entity.type
_entity.pdbx_description
1 polymer ?
#
loop_
_entity_poly.entity_id
_entity_poly.type
_entity_poly.pdbx_seq_one_letter_code
_entity_poly.pdbx_strand_id
1 'polypeptide(L)'
;MKTNYAEIKPPKFGETLTHNGDGNPELSSLARESVEARRAVCMRCGNELPKRKRKFCSTKCSSAFHSYNWRVKHGFISKPGVGSGGNQFGTTNHMYKNGIRNFSKRAFDHYDKKCNRCDSVNNLLTHHIDKDRTNNDLSNLEILCKSCHQKHHCTRNPITGRYIKG
;
A
#
# COMPACT_ATOMS: atom_id res chain seq x y z
N MET A 1 10.61 7.35 54.14
CA MET A 1 9.76 6.14 54.20
C MET A 1 9.83 5.44 52.87
N LYS A 2 10.24 4.15 52.84
CA LYS A 2 10.49 3.38 51.62
C LYS A 2 9.19 2.75 51.14
N THR A 3 8.71 3.10 49.94
CA THR A 3 7.57 2.42 49.30
C THR A 3 8.08 1.35 48.34
N ASN A 4 7.86 0.09 48.72
CA ASN A 4 8.10 -1.10 47.92
C ASN A 4 7.07 -1.21 46.79
N TYR A 5 7.52 -1.43 45.55
CA TYR A 5 6.65 -1.91 44.48
C TYR A 5 6.72 -3.45 44.48
N ALA A 6 5.62 -4.10 44.85
CA ALA A 6 5.49 -5.55 44.80
C ALA A 6 5.20 -5.99 43.35
N GLU A 7 6.02 -6.91 42.83
CA GLU A 7 5.89 -7.52 41.52
C GLU A 7 4.68 -8.46 41.45
N ILE A 8 3.81 -8.26 40.45
CA ILE A 8 2.67 -9.12 40.18
C ILE A 8 3.18 -10.39 39.49
N LYS A 9 3.13 -11.54 40.19
CA LYS A 9 3.40 -12.87 39.61
C LYS A 9 2.14 -13.44 38.94
N PRO A 10 2.22 -14.01 37.72
CA PRO A 10 1.09 -14.68 37.10
C PRO A 10 0.78 -16.04 37.76
N PRO A 11 -0.50 -16.48 37.73
CA PRO A 11 -0.97 -17.64 38.47
C PRO A 11 -0.42 -18.95 37.90
N LYS A 12 0.02 -19.83 38.82
CA LYS A 12 0.39 -21.22 38.55
C LYS A 12 -0.88 -22.05 38.48
N PHE A 13 -1.13 -22.68 37.34
CA PHE A 13 -2.24 -23.62 37.16
C PHE A 13 -1.71 -25.04 37.26
N GLY A 14 -2.16 -25.80 38.26
CA GLY A 14 -1.83 -27.22 38.41
C GLY A 14 -1.75 -27.69 39.86
N GLU A 15 -2.86 -27.66 40.58
CA GLU A 15 -3.08 -28.51 41.76
C GLU A 15 -4.37 -29.30 41.54
N THR A 16 -4.23 -30.61 41.41
CA THR A 16 -5.32 -31.58 41.30
C THR A 16 -5.80 -31.97 42.69
N LEU A 17 -7.07 -31.72 42.99
CA LEU A 17 -7.77 -32.20 44.18
C LEU A 17 -8.64 -33.44 43.84
N THR A 18 -8.46 -34.47 44.69
CA THR A 18 -9.43 -35.48 45.17
C THR A 18 -10.02 -36.55 44.23
N HIS A 19 -9.57 -37.79 44.49
CA HIS A 19 -10.33 -39.01 44.81
C HIS A 19 -11.71 -39.29 44.16
N ASN A 20 -11.68 -40.29 43.28
CA ASN A 20 -12.55 -41.47 43.12
C ASN A 20 -14.01 -41.40 43.59
N GLY A 21 -14.93 -41.46 42.61
CA GLY A 21 -16.31 -41.90 42.78
C GLY A 21 -16.83 -42.46 41.45
N ASP A 22 -16.94 -43.78 41.41
CA ASP A 22 -17.94 -44.58 40.72
C ASP A 22 -18.17 -44.47 39.20
N GLY A 23 -18.13 -45.65 38.58
CA GLY A 23 -18.89 -45.95 37.37
C GLY A 23 -18.08 -45.85 36.09
N ASN A 24 -17.56 -46.98 35.65
CA ASN A 24 -17.16 -47.23 34.27
C ASN A 24 -18.41 -47.58 33.44
N PRO A 25 -18.93 -46.70 32.56
CA PRO A 25 -19.61 -47.15 31.37
C PRO A 25 -18.57 -47.29 30.27
N GLU A 26 -18.48 -48.50 29.69
CA GLU A 26 -17.65 -48.78 28.51
C GLU A 26 -17.82 -47.67 27.46
N LEU A 27 -16.73 -46.95 27.19
CA LEU A 27 -16.72 -45.95 26.14
C LEU A 27 -16.59 -46.67 24.80
N SER A 28 -17.73 -46.75 24.11
CA SER A 28 -17.87 -47.31 22.77
C SER A 28 -16.76 -46.82 21.84
N SER A 29 -16.30 -47.74 21.00
CA SER A 29 -15.14 -47.73 20.11
C SER A 29 -15.19 -46.73 18.94
N LEU A 30 -15.64 -45.49 19.16
CA LEU A 30 -15.81 -44.48 18.10
C LEU A 30 -15.22 -43.10 18.47
N ALA A 31 -13.95 -43.07 18.86
CA ALA A 31 -13.18 -41.81 18.90
C ALA A 31 -11.69 -42.06 18.64
N ARG A 32 -11.35 -42.40 17.40
CA ARG A 32 -9.99 -42.24 16.86
C ARG A 32 -9.99 -41.22 15.73
N GLU A 33 -10.65 -40.08 15.94
CA GLU A 33 -10.38 -38.91 15.13
C GLU A 33 -9.05 -38.32 15.59
N SER A 34 -8.04 -38.63 14.79
CA SER A 34 -6.65 -38.24 14.92
C SER A 34 -6.49 -36.78 15.35
N VAL A 35 -5.75 -36.56 16.44
CA VAL A 35 -5.16 -35.26 16.80
C VAL A 35 -4.42 -34.74 15.59
N GLU A 36 -5.04 -33.82 14.86
CA GLU A 36 -4.47 -33.27 13.64
C GLU A 36 -3.16 -32.57 14.01
N ALA A 37 -2.07 -33.23 13.65
CA ALA A 37 -0.72 -32.80 13.88
C ALA A 37 -0.54 -31.41 13.26
N ARG A 38 -0.65 -30.32 14.06
CA ARG A 38 -0.39 -28.95 13.60
C ARG A 38 0.93 -28.95 12.80
N ARG A 39 0.82 -28.80 11.47
CA ARG A 39 1.97 -28.83 10.57
C ARG A 39 2.84 -27.62 10.90
N ALA A 40 4.12 -27.83 11.18
CA ALA A 40 5.04 -26.74 11.44
C ALA A 40 5.40 -26.07 10.10
N VAL A 41 5.38 -24.74 10.06
CA VAL A 41 5.70 -23.95 8.87
C VAL A 41 6.95 -23.10 9.07
N CYS A 42 7.67 -22.84 7.98
CA CYS A 42 8.85 -21.97 7.99
C CYS A 42 8.45 -20.52 8.27
N MET A 43 9.04 -19.90 9.30
CA MET A 43 8.76 -18.50 9.66
C MET A 43 9.16 -17.48 8.59
N ARG A 44 9.97 -17.88 7.59
CA ARG A 44 10.41 -16.99 6.51
C ARG A 44 9.61 -17.14 5.22
N CYS A 45 9.43 -18.38 4.75
CA CYS A 45 8.86 -18.66 3.43
C CYS A 45 7.51 -19.38 3.48
N GLY A 46 7.01 -19.76 4.66
CA GLY A 46 5.72 -20.44 4.82
C GLY A 46 5.70 -21.92 4.49
N ASN A 47 6.75 -22.48 3.87
CA ASN A 47 6.79 -23.90 3.50
C ASN A 47 6.66 -24.83 4.72
N GLU A 48 5.99 -25.96 4.52
CA GLU A 48 5.88 -27.01 5.53
C GLU A 48 7.26 -27.55 5.94
N LEU A 49 7.41 -27.80 7.24
CA LEU A 49 8.64 -28.28 7.83
C LEU A 49 8.53 -29.78 8.12
N PRO A 50 9.57 -30.57 7.79
CA PRO A 50 9.56 -32.01 7.99
C PRO A 50 9.57 -32.42 9.48
N LYS A 51 9.85 -31.47 10.40
CA LYS A 51 9.96 -31.74 11.83
C LYS A 51 9.31 -30.60 12.63
N ARG A 52 8.47 -30.96 13.62
CA ARG A 52 7.70 -30.00 14.45
C ARG A 52 8.55 -28.96 15.20
N LYS A 53 9.82 -29.27 15.54
CA LYS A 53 10.69 -28.37 16.32
C LYS A 53 11.49 -27.35 15.50
N ARG A 54 11.55 -27.46 14.16
CA ARG A 54 12.32 -26.52 13.34
C ARG A 54 11.50 -25.24 13.12
N LYS A 55 12.18 -24.08 13.10
CA LYS A 55 11.55 -22.78 12.78
C LYS A 55 11.73 -22.36 11.31
N PHE A 56 12.75 -22.90 10.65
CA PHE A 56 13.14 -22.55 9.28
C PHE A 56 13.42 -23.80 8.45
N CYS A 57 13.10 -23.75 7.16
CA CYS A 57 13.32 -24.86 6.23
C CYS A 57 14.80 -25.01 5.82
N SER A 58 15.59 -23.93 5.88
CA SER A 58 16.99 -23.90 5.48
C SER A 58 17.77 -22.81 6.22
N THR A 59 19.10 -22.92 6.23
CA THR A 59 20.00 -21.87 6.73
C THR A 59 19.78 -20.55 5.99
N LYS A 60 19.53 -20.60 4.67
CA LYS A 60 19.19 -19.42 3.86
C LYS A 60 17.96 -18.68 4.41
N CYS A 61 16.89 -19.41 4.74
CA CYS A 61 15.69 -18.82 5.33
C CYS A 61 15.94 -18.24 6.72
N SER A 62 16.76 -18.91 7.54
CA SER A 62 17.17 -18.40 8.85
C SER A 62 17.95 -17.08 8.72
N SER A 63 19.03 -17.07 7.94
CA SER A 63 19.87 -15.89 7.72
C SER A 63 19.09 -14.72 7.12
N ALA A 64 18.22 -14.99 6.13
CA ALA A 64 17.38 -13.96 5.54
C ALA A 64 16.38 -13.35 6.54
N PHE A 65 15.79 -14.17 7.41
CA PHE A 65 14.88 -13.70 8.45
C PHE A 65 15.60 -12.84 9.49
N HIS A 66 16.75 -13.29 9.98
CA HIS A 66 17.54 -12.52 10.95
C HIS A 66 18.09 -11.22 10.35
N SER A 67 18.58 -11.24 9.11
CA SER A 67 19.03 -10.03 8.40
C SER A 67 17.89 -9.02 8.22
N TYR A 68 16.71 -9.49 7.80
CA TYR A 68 15.52 -8.63 7.70
C TYR A 68 15.17 -7.99 9.05
N ASN A 69 15.05 -8.79 10.11
CA ASN A 69 14.71 -8.29 11.45
C ASN A 69 15.76 -7.32 12.00
N TRP A 70 17.04 -7.56 11.73
CA TRP A 70 18.11 -6.63 12.09
C TRP A 70 17.93 -5.28 11.38
N ARG A 71 17.67 -5.29 10.06
CA ARG A 71 17.43 -4.05 9.29
C ARG A 71 16.22 -3.28 9.79
N VAL A 72 15.15 -3.98 10.19
CA VAL A 72 13.96 -3.36 10.82
C VAL A 72 14.33 -2.77 12.18
N LYS A 73 14.99 -3.55 13.05
CA LYS A 73 15.40 -3.12 14.40
C LYS A 73 16.28 -1.86 14.38
N HIS A 74 17.19 -1.78 13.41
CA HIS A 74 18.11 -0.65 13.26
C HIS A 74 17.58 0.48 12.36
N GLY A 75 16.30 0.45 11.97
CA GLY A 75 15.66 1.54 11.23
C GLY A 75 16.02 1.65 9.75
N PHE A 76 16.79 0.71 9.19
CA PHE A 76 17.08 0.64 7.75
C PHE A 76 15.86 0.25 6.91
N ILE A 77 14.81 -0.26 7.54
CA ILE A 77 13.49 -0.49 6.92
C ILE A 77 12.47 0.27 7.76
N SER A 78 12.09 1.46 7.29
CA SER A 78 11.17 2.35 8.04
C SER A 78 9.74 1.81 8.13
N LYS A 79 9.31 1.03 7.13
CA LYS A 79 7.96 0.43 7.07
C LYS A 79 8.06 -1.04 6.66
N PRO A 80 8.13 -1.98 7.63
CA PRO A 80 8.08 -3.42 7.34
C PRO A 80 6.77 -3.79 6.64
N GLY A 81 6.83 -4.65 5.61
CA GLY A 81 5.63 -5.20 4.94
C GLY A 81 5.05 -4.40 3.77
N VAL A 82 5.41 -3.12 3.57
CA VAL A 82 4.82 -2.28 2.48
C VAL A 82 5.54 -2.39 1.13
N GLY A 83 6.42 -3.39 0.95
CA GLY A 83 7.23 -3.57 -0.24
C GLY A 83 8.25 -2.44 -0.48
N SER A 84 9.12 -2.59 -1.48
CA SER A 84 10.10 -1.54 -1.86
C SER A 84 9.47 -0.29 -2.46
N GLY A 85 8.22 -0.37 -2.91
CA GLY A 85 7.47 0.76 -3.51
C GLY A 85 6.67 1.61 -2.52
N GLY A 86 6.62 1.22 -1.23
CA GLY A 86 6.08 2.02 -0.14
C GLY A 86 4.63 2.50 -0.27
N ASN A 87 3.84 1.95 -1.21
CA ASN A 87 2.50 2.43 -1.59
C ASN A 87 2.40 3.97 -1.66
N GLN A 88 3.46 4.62 -2.15
CA GLN A 88 3.56 6.08 -2.12
C GLN A 88 2.81 6.69 -3.30
N PHE A 89 1.79 7.51 -3.02
CA PHE A 89 1.02 8.25 -4.02
C PHE A 89 1.18 9.77 -3.83
N GLY A 90 0.98 10.51 -4.92
CA GLY A 90 1.08 11.97 -4.90
C GLY A 90 2.44 12.48 -4.43
N THR A 91 2.44 13.53 -3.60
CA THR A 91 3.65 14.21 -3.08
C THR A 91 4.54 13.32 -2.22
N THR A 92 4.01 12.23 -1.68
CA THR A 92 4.79 11.28 -0.86
C THR A 92 5.66 10.34 -1.68
N ASN A 93 5.42 10.25 -2.99
CA ASN A 93 6.21 9.42 -3.89
C ASN A 93 7.52 10.13 -4.24
N HIS A 94 8.65 9.48 -4.00
CA HIS A 94 9.98 10.00 -4.33
C HIS A 94 10.18 10.32 -5.83
N MET A 95 9.35 9.77 -6.73
CA MET A 95 9.32 10.11 -8.16
C MET A 95 8.38 11.28 -8.50
N TYR A 96 7.62 11.79 -7.53
CA TYR A 96 6.75 12.95 -7.73
C TYR A 96 7.58 14.22 -7.84
N LYS A 97 7.41 14.93 -8.96
CA LYS A 97 8.10 16.21 -9.20
C LYS A 97 7.16 17.39 -8.96
N ASN A 98 6.15 17.52 -9.82
CA ASN A 98 5.29 18.71 -9.87
C ASN A 98 3.84 18.39 -10.28
N GLY A 99 3.43 17.12 -10.30
CA GLY A 99 2.08 16.74 -10.76
C GLY A 99 1.88 16.80 -12.28
N ILE A 100 2.93 16.98 -13.08
CA ILE A 100 2.83 17.06 -14.55
C ILE A 100 2.21 15.82 -15.21
N ARG A 101 2.17 14.68 -14.52
CA ARG A 101 1.56 13.45 -15.06
C ARG A 101 0.06 13.36 -14.80
N ASN A 102 -0.48 14.12 -13.84
CA ASN A 102 -1.88 14.02 -13.41
C ASN A 102 -2.68 15.32 -13.51
N PHE A 103 -2.09 16.44 -13.96
CA PHE A 103 -2.80 17.73 -14.08
C PHE A 103 -4.07 17.63 -14.93
N SER A 104 -4.02 16.93 -16.07
CA SER A 104 -5.22 16.78 -16.91
C SER A 104 -6.34 16.03 -16.19
N LYS A 105 -6.00 14.92 -15.51
CA LYS A 105 -6.99 14.18 -14.74
C LYS A 105 -7.61 15.08 -13.65
N ARG A 106 -6.77 15.78 -12.88
CA ARG A 106 -7.22 16.71 -11.83
C ARG A 106 -8.12 17.82 -12.38
N ALA A 107 -7.80 18.37 -13.54
CA ALA A 107 -8.62 19.39 -14.19
C ALA A 107 -9.98 18.83 -14.63
N PHE A 108 -10.04 17.64 -15.24
CA PHE A 108 -11.29 17.01 -15.65
C PHE A 108 -12.14 16.48 -14.48
N ASP A 109 -11.53 16.21 -13.33
CA ASP A 109 -12.24 15.84 -12.11
C ASP A 109 -12.81 17.10 -11.40
N HIS A 110 -12.17 18.26 -11.58
CA HIS A 110 -12.56 19.53 -10.91
C HIS A 110 -13.51 20.40 -11.74
N TYR A 111 -13.33 20.42 -13.06
CA TYR A 111 -14.12 21.24 -14.00
C TYR A 111 -15.11 20.39 -14.78
N ASP A 112 -16.16 21.04 -15.29
CA ASP A 112 -17.08 20.42 -16.24
C ASP A 112 -16.33 19.92 -17.48
N LYS A 113 -16.77 18.78 -18.03
CA LYS A 113 -16.25 18.21 -19.28
C LYS A 113 -16.79 18.95 -20.51
N LYS A 114 -16.58 20.27 -20.53
CA LYS A 114 -16.92 21.16 -21.64
C LYS A 114 -15.83 22.22 -21.79
N CYS A 115 -15.70 22.77 -23.00
CA CYS A 115 -14.76 23.83 -23.28
C CYS A 115 -15.18 25.13 -22.56
N ASN A 116 -14.30 25.71 -21.74
CA ASN A 116 -14.53 26.97 -21.04
C ASN A 116 -14.75 28.18 -21.98
N ARG A 117 -14.45 28.06 -23.28
CA ARG A 117 -14.53 29.17 -24.25
C ARG A 117 -15.64 29.04 -25.29
N CYS A 118 -16.14 27.83 -25.56
CA CYS A 118 -17.16 27.63 -26.59
C CYS A 118 -18.16 26.52 -26.26
N ASP A 119 -18.14 26.01 -25.02
CA ASP A 119 -19.02 24.96 -24.49
C ASP A 119 -19.03 23.63 -25.26
N SER A 120 -18.18 23.47 -26.28
CA SER A 120 -18.00 22.19 -26.97
C SER A 120 -17.60 21.10 -26.00
N VAL A 121 -18.21 19.92 -26.12
CA VAL A 121 -17.88 18.73 -25.32
C VAL A 121 -16.89 17.80 -26.03
N ASN A 122 -16.48 18.14 -27.26
CA ASN A 122 -15.66 17.30 -28.11
C ASN A 122 -14.18 17.71 -28.10
N ASN A 123 -13.28 16.72 -28.16
CA ASN A 123 -11.82 16.91 -28.28
C ASN A 123 -11.25 17.83 -27.20
N LEU A 124 -11.61 17.60 -25.94
CA LEU A 124 -11.19 18.41 -24.80
C LEU A 124 -9.74 18.12 -24.39
N LEU A 125 -9.04 19.17 -24.00
CA LEU A 125 -7.65 19.19 -23.57
C LEU A 125 -7.53 20.15 -22.38
N THR A 126 -6.60 19.87 -21.47
CA THR A 126 -6.26 20.79 -20.38
C THR A 126 -5.20 21.77 -20.85
N HIS A 127 -5.39 23.04 -20.53
CA HIS A 127 -4.51 24.14 -20.89
C HIS A 127 -4.03 24.87 -19.63
N HIS A 128 -2.76 25.24 -19.59
CA HIS A 128 -2.19 26.12 -18.56
C HIS A 128 -2.37 27.58 -18.98
N ILE A 129 -3.12 28.36 -18.20
CA ILE A 129 -3.48 29.76 -18.52
C ILE A 129 -2.22 30.64 -18.61
N ASP A 130 -1.28 30.44 -17.69
CA ASP A 130 0.02 31.14 -17.67
C ASP A 130 1.06 30.60 -18.67
N LYS A 131 0.72 29.53 -19.41
CA LYS A 131 1.62 28.79 -20.32
C LYS A 131 2.83 28.14 -19.64
N ASP A 132 2.91 28.14 -18.31
CA ASP A 132 3.92 27.43 -17.54
C ASP A 132 3.40 26.03 -17.15
N ARG A 133 3.98 25.01 -17.79
CA ARG A 133 3.63 23.60 -17.56
C ARG A 133 4.02 23.08 -16.17
N THR A 134 4.80 23.84 -15.41
CA THR A 134 5.19 23.48 -14.05
C THR A 134 4.18 23.95 -13.00
N ASN A 135 3.38 24.98 -13.32
CA ASN A 135 2.32 25.50 -12.46
C ASN A 135 1.03 24.67 -12.60
N ASN A 136 0.94 23.58 -11.85
CA ASN A 136 -0.20 22.64 -11.88
C ASN A 136 -1.25 22.93 -10.80
N ASP A 137 -1.38 24.19 -10.39
CA ASP A 137 -2.50 24.66 -9.57
C ASP A 137 -3.80 24.56 -10.38
N LEU A 138 -4.89 24.13 -9.75
CA LEU A 138 -6.17 23.97 -10.46
C LEU A 138 -6.64 25.30 -11.05
N SER A 139 -6.46 26.42 -10.34
CA SER A 139 -6.83 27.76 -10.80
C SER A 139 -6.07 28.22 -12.05
N ASN A 140 -4.90 27.62 -12.33
CA ASN A 140 -4.12 27.89 -13.54
C ASN A 140 -4.49 26.95 -14.71
N LEU A 141 -5.42 26.01 -14.51
CA LEU A 141 -5.85 25.07 -15.54
C LEU A 141 -7.23 25.45 -16.07
N GLU A 142 -7.40 25.39 -17.39
CA GLU A 142 -8.71 25.46 -18.04
C GLU A 142 -8.92 24.29 -19.01
N ILE A 143 -10.19 23.92 -19.25
CA ILE A 143 -10.54 22.87 -20.21
C ILE A 143 -10.90 23.53 -21.54
N LEU A 144 -10.16 23.22 -22.60
CA LEU A 144 -10.38 23.75 -23.94
C LEU A 144 -10.58 22.62 -24.94
N CYS A 145 -11.48 22.81 -25.90
CA CYS A 145 -11.48 21.96 -27.09
C CYS A 145 -10.23 22.20 -27.94
N LYS A 146 -9.82 21.21 -28.74
CA LYS A 146 -8.63 21.27 -29.60
C LYS A 146 -8.58 22.52 -30.48
N SER A 147 -9.73 22.98 -31.01
CA SER A 147 -9.78 24.18 -31.85
C SER A 147 -9.50 25.46 -31.05
N CYS A 148 -10.07 25.62 -29.86
CA CYS A 148 -9.77 26.75 -28.98
C CYS A 148 -8.35 26.70 -28.43
N HIS A 149 -7.86 25.52 -28.06
CA HIS A 149 -6.48 25.31 -27.63
C HIS A 149 -5.48 25.72 -28.72
N GLN A 150 -5.71 25.29 -29.97
CA GLN A 150 -4.86 25.65 -31.10
C GLN A 150 -4.87 27.15 -31.35
N LYS A 151 -6.04 27.80 -31.34
CA LYS A 151 -6.16 29.26 -31.52
C LYS A 151 -5.41 30.05 -30.43
N HIS A 152 -5.28 29.49 -29.23
CA HIS A 152 -4.52 30.14 -28.16
C HIS A 152 -3.00 30.09 -28.38
N HIS A 153 -2.48 29.02 -28.98
CA HIS A 153 -1.04 28.86 -29.22
C HIS A 153 -0.59 29.27 -30.62
N CYS A 154 -1.51 29.37 -31.57
CA CYS A 154 -1.18 29.59 -32.97
C CYS A 154 -2.17 30.53 -33.63
N THR A 155 -1.62 31.44 -34.43
CA THR A 155 -2.37 32.26 -35.36
C THR A 155 -2.32 31.61 -36.74
N ARG A 156 -3.44 31.56 -37.45
CA ARG A 156 -3.45 31.05 -38.83
C ARG A 156 -3.00 32.17 -39.77
N ASN A 157 -1.96 31.91 -40.56
CA ASN A 157 -1.51 32.84 -41.58
C ASN A 157 -2.58 32.98 -42.69
N PRO A 158 -3.07 34.19 -43.01
CA PRO A 158 -4.12 34.37 -44.00
C PRO A 158 -3.64 34.11 -45.44
N ILE A 159 -2.35 34.28 -45.71
CA ILE A 159 -1.77 34.13 -47.06
C ILE A 159 -1.40 32.67 -47.32
N THR A 160 -0.66 32.05 -46.40
CA THR A 160 -0.12 30.69 -46.60
C THR A 160 -1.03 29.60 -46.03
N GLY A 161 -2.05 29.97 -45.25
CA GLY A 161 -2.93 29.03 -44.55
C GLY A 161 -2.27 28.24 -43.42
N ARG A 162 -0.94 28.38 -43.23
CA ARG A 162 -0.15 27.67 -42.21
C ARG A 162 -0.36 28.26 -40.82
N TYR A 163 -0.22 27.42 -39.79
CA TYR A 163 -0.21 27.88 -38.40
C TYR A 163 1.15 28.45 -38.04
N ILE A 164 1.16 29.68 -37.54
CA ILE A 164 2.33 30.36 -37.00
C ILE A 164 2.21 30.29 -35.48
N LYS A 165 3.28 29.91 -34.79
CA LYS A 165 3.31 29.92 -33.32
C LYS A 165 3.22 31.39 -32.87
N GLY A 166 2.20 31.70 -32.06
CA GLY A 166 2.04 33.01 -31.44
C GLY A 166 2.98 33.23 -30.27
#